data_AF-A0A1G6Y6X9-F1
#
_entry.id   AF-A0A1G6Y6X9-F1
#
_cell.length_a   1.000
_cell.length_b   1.000
_cell.length_c   1.000
_cell.angle_alpha   90.00
_cell.angle_beta   90.00
_cell.angle_gamma   90.00
#
_symmetry.space_group_name_H-M   'P 1'
#
loop_
_entity.id
_entity.type
_entity.pdbx_description
1 polymer ?
#
loop_
_entity_poly.entity_id
_entity_poly.type
_entity_poly.pdbx_seq_one_letter_code
_entity_poly.pdbx_strand_id
1 'polypeptide(L)'
;MSGTTPPLLKLQSIENRAEAQALFEAWRRALAGDERFKGARNTFRPEPGAAAEPVKGAFEWRATLRPAGVPAGLDIVIRLNDVSASYTPLDRGASGAFGRDPTDGATYALRQWYDSKRIGSKPLKEEMLAQFGAPQSAELSYPASQGNAGRGRLYLVLARLSDPAEAIGQQCFEALSGFHRVAAAAREEVW
;
A
#
# COMPACT_ATOMS: atom_id res chain seq x y z
N MET A 1 -1.90 26.94 -10.40
CA MET A 1 -2.44 25.74 -11.08
C MET A 1 -3.55 25.20 -10.22
N SER A 2 -4.75 25.04 -10.76
CA SER A 2 -5.97 24.70 -10.01
C SER A 2 -5.80 23.38 -9.27
N GLY A 3 -5.66 23.47 -7.95
CA GLY A 3 -5.47 22.37 -7.02
C GLY A 3 -6.77 21.63 -6.78
N THR A 4 -7.17 20.78 -7.71
CA THR A 4 -8.16 19.74 -7.44
C THR A 4 -7.41 18.51 -6.93
N THR A 5 -7.45 18.31 -5.61
CA THR A 5 -7.09 17.04 -4.98
C THR A 5 -7.81 15.90 -5.71
N PRO A 6 -7.10 14.87 -6.21
CA PRO A 6 -7.74 13.70 -6.79
C PRO A 6 -8.75 13.12 -5.80
N PRO A 7 -9.96 12.73 -6.22
CA PRO A 7 -10.96 12.22 -5.30
C PRO A 7 -10.48 10.93 -4.64
N LEU A 8 -10.84 10.77 -3.36
CA LEU A 8 -10.65 9.56 -2.58
C LEU A 8 -11.18 8.32 -3.32
N LEU A 9 -10.32 7.35 -3.55
CA LEU A 9 -10.74 6.05 -4.09
C LEU A 9 -11.44 5.23 -3.01
N LYS A 10 -12.61 4.70 -3.32
CA LYS A 10 -13.31 3.73 -2.47
C LYS A 10 -13.14 2.35 -3.07
N LEU A 11 -12.30 1.53 -2.44
CA LEU A 11 -11.87 0.23 -2.97
C LEU A 11 -12.40 -0.91 -2.12
N GLN A 12 -12.71 -2.05 -2.72
CA GLN A 12 -12.99 -3.30 -2.01
C GLN A 12 -11.67 -3.98 -1.61
N SER A 13 -11.57 -4.45 -0.37
CA SER A 13 -10.40 -5.20 0.08
C SER A 13 -10.28 -6.54 -0.66
N ILE A 14 -9.05 -6.89 -1.07
CA ILE A 14 -8.74 -8.24 -1.55
C ILE A 14 -8.43 -9.11 -0.34
N GLU A 15 -9.34 -10.03 -0.03
CA GLU A 15 -9.27 -10.92 1.15
C GLU A 15 -9.17 -12.41 0.73
N ASN A 16 -8.78 -12.68 -0.51
CA ASN A 16 -8.52 -14.01 -1.02
C ASN A 16 -7.00 -14.25 -1.11
N ARG A 17 -6.51 -15.33 -0.50
CA ARG A 17 -5.09 -15.69 -0.49
C ARG A 17 -4.47 -15.85 -1.88
N ALA A 18 -5.12 -16.60 -2.77
CA ALA A 18 -4.57 -16.89 -4.09
C ALA A 18 -4.50 -15.63 -4.95
N GLU A 19 -5.53 -14.78 -4.83
CA GLU A 19 -5.57 -13.49 -5.51
C GLU A 19 -4.52 -12.51 -4.98
N ALA A 20 -4.37 -12.39 -3.65
CA ALA A 20 -3.34 -11.57 -3.04
C ALA A 20 -1.93 -12.02 -3.45
N GLN A 21 -1.70 -13.34 -3.51
CA GLN A 21 -0.44 -13.90 -4.02
C GLN A 21 -0.18 -13.48 -5.47
N ALA A 22 -1.16 -13.63 -6.36
CA ALA A 22 -1.01 -13.29 -7.77
C ALA A 22 -0.71 -11.80 -7.98
N LEU A 23 -1.41 -10.93 -7.26
CA LEU A 23 -1.18 -9.48 -7.30
C LEU A 23 0.21 -9.10 -6.77
N PHE A 24 0.63 -9.71 -5.65
CA PHE A 24 1.95 -9.49 -5.09
C PHE A 24 3.06 -9.91 -6.05
N GLU A 25 2.92 -11.04 -6.72
CA GLU A 25 3.87 -11.49 -7.73
C GLU A 25 3.92 -10.58 -8.96
N ALA A 26 2.76 -10.17 -9.48
CA ALA A 26 2.69 -9.26 -10.61
C ALA A 26 3.39 -7.93 -10.30
N TRP A 27 3.10 -7.37 -9.13
CA TRP A 27 3.72 -6.14 -8.65
C TRP A 27 5.23 -6.29 -8.48
N ARG A 28 5.70 -7.38 -7.86
CA ARG A 28 7.12 -7.69 -7.71
C ARG A 28 7.83 -7.79 -9.06
N ARG A 29 7.24 -8.49 -10.03
CA ARG A 29 7.83 -8.67 -11.37
C ARG A 29 7.95 -7.33 -12.09
N ALA A 30 6.94 -6.47 -12.00
CA ALA A 30 7.00 -5.13 -12.57
C ALA A 30 8.15 -4.31 -11.97
N LEU A 31 8.29 -4.31 -10.64
CA LEU A 31 9.35 -3.58 -9.96
C LEU A 31 10.75 -4.15 -10.21
N ALA A 32 10.88 -5.47 -10.40
CA ALA A 32 12.17 -6.09 -10.75
C ALA A 32 12.69 -5.66 -12.13
N GLY A 33 11.78 -5.27 -13.04
CA GLY A 33 12.14 -4.76 -14.37
C GLY A 33 12.68 -3.32 -14.37
N ASP A 34 12.38 -2.54 -13.33
CA ASP A 34 12.68 -1.11 -13.27
C ASP A 34 14.07 -0.83 -12.67
N GLU A 35 14.94 -0.15 -13.42
CA GLU A 35 16.33 0.18 -13.03
C GLU A 35 16.43 0.93 -11.69
N ARG A 36 15.46 1.79 -11.36
CA ARG A 36 15.46 2.54 -10.09
C ARG A 36 15.36 1.62 -8.89
N PHE A 37 14.76 0.45 -9.08
CA PHE A 37 14.56 -0.57 -8.07
C PHE A 37 15.62 -1.69 -8.16
N LYS A 38 16.68 -1.55 -8.95
CA LYS A 38 17.78 -2.55 -9.01
C LYS A 38 18.88 -2.34 -7.94
N GLY A 39 18.91 -1.17 -7.29
CA GLY A 39 19.88 -0.81 -6.24
C GLY A 39 19.64 -1.48 -4.88
N ALA A 40 20.73 -1.72 -4.15
CA ALA A 40 20.85 -2.57 -2.96
C ALA A 40 19.72 -2.47 -1.91
N ARG A 41 19.23 -3.66 -1.48
CA ARG A 41 18.19 -3.93 -0.45
C ARG A 41 16.73 -3.90 -0.89
N ASN A 42 16.43 -4.12 -2.16
CA ASN A 42 15.12 -4.68 -2.51
C ASN A 42 15.07 -6.16 -2.15
N THR A 43 14.95 -6.44 -0.86
CA THR A 43 14.60 -7.76 -0.37
C THR A 43 13.12 -7.99 -0.63
N PHE A 44 12.76 -8.13 -1.91
CA PHE A 44 11.85 -9.21 -2.25
C PHE A 44 12.63 -10.52 -2.08
N ARG A 45 13.05 -10.84 -0.84
CA ARG A 45 13.91 -11.99 -0.58
C ARG A 45 13.22 -13.20 -1.22
N PRO A 46 13.84 -13.84 -2.22
CA PRO A 46 13.47 -15.18 -2.56
C PRO A 46 14.15 -16.05 -1.49
N GLU A 47 13.56 -16.12 -0.30
CA GLU A 47 13.63 -17.42 0.38
C GLU A 47 12.90 -18.39 -0.58
N PRO A 48 13.36 -19.64 -0.72
CA PRO A 48 12.66 -20.63 -1.56
C PRO A 48 11.26 -20.84 -0.98
N GLY A 49 10.29 -20.06 -1.47
CA GLY A 49 9.05 -19.79 -0.74
C GLY A 49 8.56 -18.33 -0.75
N ALA A 50 8.95 -17.46 -1.70
CA ALA A 50 8.35 -16.12 -1.88
C ALA A 50 6.85 -16.12 -2.27
N ALA A 51 6.15 -17.20 -1.94
CA ALA A 51 4.72 -17.37 -1.85
C ALA A 51 4.32 -17.23 -0.38
N ALA A 52 3.37 -16.34 -0.07
CA ALA A 52 2.68 -16.18 1.21
C ALA A 52 3.27 -17.03 2.34
N GLU A 53 4.16 -16.47 3.17
CA GLU A 53 4.72 -17.27 4.27
C GLU A 53 3.58 -17.61 5.22
N PRO A 54 3.26 -18.91 5.44
CA PRO A 54 2.31 -19.29 6.45
C PRO A 54 2.93 -18.93 7.80
N VAL A 55 2.45 -17.85 8.39
CA VAL A 55 2.78 -17.45 9.76
C VAL A 55 1.68 -17.95 10.69
N LYS A 56 1.95 -17.96 11.99
CA LYS A 56 0.97 -18.45 12.97
C LYS A 56 -0.37 -17.69 12.83
N GLY A 57 -1.38 -18.37 12.29
CA GLY A 57 -2.75 -17.87 12.09
C GLY A 57 -2.90 -16.85 10.96
N ALA A 58 -1.97 -16.73 10.01
CA ALA A 58 -2.08 -15.81 8.88
C ALA A 58 -1.19 -16.18 7.69
N PHE A 59 -1.45 -15.51 6.57
CA PHE A 59 -0.62 -15.46 5.37
C PHE A 59 -0.01 -14.07 5.26
N GLU A 60 1.30 -13.99 5.01
CA GLU A 60 2.02 -12.71 4.99
C GLU A 60 2.90 -12.54 3.75
N TRP A 61 2.91 -11.33 3.21
CA TRP A 61 3.77 -10.89 2.12
C TRP A 61 4.50 -9.63 2.52
N ARG A 62 5.82 -9.60 2.32
CA ARG A 62 6.69 -8.49 2.70
C ARG A 62 7.43 -7.93 1.50
N ALA A 63 7.42 -6.61 1.38
CA ALA A 63 8.23 -5.88 0.41
C ALA A 63 8.97 -4.73 1.11
N THR A 64 10.28 -4.65 0.86
CA THR A 64 11.13 -3.54 1.25
C THR A 64 11.50 -2.82 -0.03
N LEU A 65 10.95 -1.62 -0.25
CA LEU A 65 11.20 -0.80 -1.42
C LEU A 65 12.25 0.25 -1.08
N ARG A 66 13.35 0.28 -1.82
CA ARG A 66 14.49 1.21 -1.63
C ARG A 66 14.97 1.73 -3.00
N PRO A 67 14.16 2.53 -3.73
CA PRO A 67 14.58 3.01 -5.04
C PRO A 67 15.75 4.01 -4.96
N ALA A 68 16.61 4.00 -5.97
CA ALA A 68 17.72 4.95 -6.11
C ALA A 68 17.21 6.40 -6.13
N GLY A 69 17.91 7.30 -5.44
CA GLY A 69 17.54 8.72 -5.35
C GLY A 69 16.46 9.04 -4.31
N VAL A 70 15.94 8.05 -3.57
CA VAL A 70 14.99 8.27 -2.47
C VAL A 70 15.68 8.03 -1.11
N PRO A 71 15.68 9.01 -0.18
CA PRO A 71 16.51 8.97 1.04
C PRO A 71 16.22 7.83 2.01
N ALA A 72 14.99 7.35 2.05
CA ALA A 72 14.57 6.24 2.88
C ALA A 72 13.67 5.31 2.08
N GLY A 73 13.68 4.03 2.40
CA GLY A 73 12.72 3.12 1.78
C GLY A 73 11.48 2.89 2.61
N LEU A 74 10.56 2.15 2.01
CA LEU A 74 9.29 1.80 2.60
C LEU A 74 9.21 0.29 2.82
N ASP A 75 8.84 -0.10 4.03
CA ASP A 75 8.56 -1.49 4.37
C ASP A 75 7.04 -1.70 4.37
N ILE A 76 6.63 -2.75 3.67
CA ILE A 76 5.25 -3.05 3.33
C ILE A 76 4.98 -4.48 3.75
N VAL A 77 3.95 -4.65 4.57
CA VAL A 77 3.47 -5.93 5.05
C VAL A 77 2.02 -6.03 4.67
N ILE A 78 1.69 -6.98 3.81
CA ILE A 78 0.32 -7.37 3.49
C ILE A 78 0.07 -8.65 4.27
N ARG A 79 -1.05 -8.72 5.00
CA ARG A 79 -1.35 -9.88 5.83
C ARG A 79 -2.83 -10.21 5.80
N LEU A 80 -3.15 -11.48 5.55
CA LEU A 80 -4.50 -12.01 5.63
C LEU A 80 -4.56 -13.02 6.79
N ASN A 81 -5.53 -12.90 7.70
CA ASN A 81 -5.67 -13.84 8.80
C ASN A 81 -6.23 -15.18 8.29
N ASP A 82 -5.65 -16.29 8.72
CA ASP A 82 -6.10 -17.63 8.32
C ASP A 82 -7.21 -18.10 9.26
N VAL A 83 -8.44 -17.66 8.99
CA VAL A 83 -9.62 -17.96 9.83
C VAL A 83 -10.29 -19.26 9.36
N SER A 84 -10.45 -19.42 8.05
CA SER A 84 -10.93 -20.67 7.44
C SER A 84 -10.56 -20.73 5.95
N ALA A 85 -10.76 -21.90 5.31
CA ALA A 85 -10.46 -22.10 3.89
C ALA A 85 -11.18 -21.12 2.94
N SER A 86 -12.35 -20.61 3.32
CA SER A 86 -13.15 -19.66 2.52
C SER A 86 -13.10 -18.23 3.06
N TYR A 87 -12.37 -17.99 4.15
CA TYR A 87 -12.37 -16.69 4.82
C TYR A 87 -10.97 -16.33 5.34
N THR A 88 -10.32 -15.40 4.64
CA THR A 88 -8.99 -14.91 4.98
C THR A 88 -8.97 -13.37 5.07
N PRO A 89 -9.61 -12.76 6.08
CA PRO A 89 -9.78 -11.32 6.13
C PRO A 89 -8.45 -10.58 6.24
N LEU A 90 -8.39 -9.39 5.63
CA LEU A 90 -7.23 -8.50 5.75
C LEU A 90 -6.95 -8.17 7.21
N ASP A 91 -5.73 -8.43 7.67
CA ASP A 91 -5.27 -7.92 8.96
C ASP A 91 -5.26 -6.40 8.86
N ARG A 92 -6.14 -5.79 9.63
CA ARG A 92 -6.28 -4.33 9.63
C ARG A 92 -4.96 -3.68 10.03
N GLY A 93 -4.18 -4.28 10.92
CA GLY A 93 -2.86 -3.79 11.35
C GLY A 93 -1.76 -3.87 10.29
N ALA A 94 -2.02 -4.53 9.16
CA ALA A 94 -1.07 -4.62 8.05
C ALA A 94 -0.77 -3.23 7.48
N SER A 95 0.51 -3.01 7.18
CA SER A 95 0.97 -1.73 6.66
C SER A 95 0.63 -1.54 5.17
N GLY A 96 0.36 -2.62 4.44
CA GLY A 96 -0.08 -2.62 3.04
C GLY A 96 -1.37 -3.41 2.83
N ALA A 97 -1.97 -3.20 1.66
CA ALA A 97 -3.14 -3.94 1.22
C ALA A 97 -3.23 -3.94 -0.32
N PHE A 98 -4.12 -4.77 -0.86
CA PHE A 98 -4.62 -4.62 -2.22
C PHE A 98 -6.08 -4.20 -2.18
N GLY A 99 -6.44 -3.29 -3.07
CA GLY A 99 -7.81 -2.83 -3.26
C GLY A 99 -8.26 -3.02 -4.70
N ARG A 100 -9.55 -3.29 -4.89
CA ARG A 100 -10.20 -3.31 -6.20
C ARG A 100 -11.23 -2.20 -6.29
N ASP A 101 -11.19 -1.43 -7.37
CA ASP A 101 -12.22 -0.46 -7.67
C ASP A 101 -13.48 -1.21 -8.16
N PRO A 102 -14.64 -1.03 -7.49
CA PRO A 102 -15.88 -1.68 -7.90
C PRO A 102 -16.46 -1.14 -9.21
N THR A 103 -15.99 0.01 -9.70
CA THR A 103 -16.53 0.66 -10.91
C THR A 103 -15.93 0.10 -12.19
N ASP A 104 -14.61 -0.12 -12.22
CA ASP A 104 -13.87 -0.57 -13.41
C ASP A 104 -13.08 -1.88 -13.20
N GLY A 105 -13.07 -2.42 -11.97
CA GLY A 105 -12.35 -3.64 -11.61
C GLY A 105 -10.85 -3.45 -11.45
N ALA A 106 -10.32 -2.23 -11.57
CA ALA A 106 -8.90 -1.95 -11.46
C ALA A 106 -8.37 -2.31 -10.06
N THR A 107 -7.20 -2.94 -10.03
CA THR A 107 -6.54 -3.33 -8.79
C THR A 107 -5.41 -2.37 -8.45
N TYR A 108 -5.22 -2.11 -7.16
CA TYR A 108 -4.25 -1.14 -6.65
C TYR A 108 -3.43 -1.77 -5.53
N ALA A 109 -2.12 -1.50 -5.54
CA ALA A 109 -1.24 -1.72 -4.41
C ALA A 109 -1.31 -0.49 -3.49
N LEU A 110 -1.53 -0.73 -2.19
CA LEU A 110 -1.81 0.31 -1.22
C LEU A 110 -0.82 0.26 -0.07
N ARG A 111 -0.42 1.43 0.43
CA ARG A 111 0.28 1.56 1.71
C ARG A 111 -0.58 2.38 2.66
N GLN A 112 -0.83 1.79 3.81
CA GLN A 112 -1.62 2.38 4.88
C GLN A 112 -0.96 3.67 5.42
N TRP A 113 -1.70 4.76 5.37
CA TRP A 113 -1.36 6.01 6.01
C TRP A 113 -1.89 5.99 7.46
N TYR A 114 -1.16 5.30 8.34
CA TYR A 114 -1.31 5.47 9.79
C TYR A 114 0.06 5.61 10.40
N ASP A 115 0.41 6.86 10.68
CA ASP A 115 1.43 7.12 11.66
C ASP A 115 0.85 6.98 13.07
N SER A 116 0.65 5.75 13.52
CA SER A 116 0.25 5.52 14.90
C SER A 116 1.40 5.70 15.89
N LYS A 117 2.59 6.21 15.48
CA LYS A 117 3.74 6.27 16.39
C LYS A 117 4.64 7.51 16.34
N ARG A 118 4.60 8.45 15.39
CA ARG A 118 5.65 9.48 15.34
C ARG A 118 5.52 10.70 14.43
N ILE A 119 4.33 11.24 14.14
CA ILE A 119 4.22 12.58 13.56
C ILE A 119 2.90 13.22 14.00
N GLY A 120 2.96 14.03 15.06
CA GLY A 120 1.83 14.81 15.57
C GLY A 120 0.67 13.95 16.10
N SER A 121 0.03 14.35 17.17
CA SER A 121 -1.10 13.60 17.78
C SER A 121 -2.39 13.61 16.93
N LYS A 122 -2.36 14.07 15.67
CA LYS A 122 -3.53 14.26 14.82
C LYS A 122 -3.38 13.50 13.50
N PRO A 123 -4.37 12.66 13.12
CA PRO A 123 -4.39 12.08 11.78
C PRO A 123 -4.51 13.20 10.74
N LEU A 124 -3.57 13.26 9.81
CA LEU A 124 -3.66 14.16 8.66
C LEU A 124 -4.83 13.74 7.78
N LYS A 125 -5.74 14.69 7.50
CA LYS A 125 -6.87 14.49 6.58
C LYS A 125 -6.38 14.46 5.13
N GLU A 126 -7.14 13.84 4.24
CA GLU A 126 -6.83 13.73 2.81
C GLU A 126 -6.44 15.07 2.17
N GLU A 127 -7.17 16.14 2.48
CA GLU A 127 -6.94 17.47 1.91
C GLU A 127 -5.58 18.05 2.32
N MET A 128 -5.08 17.69 3.51
CA MET A 128 -3.74 18.09 3.96
C MET A 128 -2.65 17.29 3.26
N LEU A 129 -2.86 15.98 3.05
CA LEU A 129 -1.88 15.13 2.36
C LEU A 129 -1.66 15.60 0.92
N ALA A 130 -2.73 15.97 0.24
CA ALA A 130 -2.66 16.48 -1.14
C ALA A 130 -1.78 17.73 -1.27
N GLN A 131 -1.78 18.62 -0.28
CA GLN A 131 -0.96 19.84 -0.27
C GLN A 131 0.54 19.55 -0.25
N PHE A 132 0.94 18.40 0.29
CA PHE A 132 2.34 17.95 0.32
C PHE A 132 2.72 17.08 -0.89
N GLY A 133 1.86 17.03 -1.90
CA GLY A 133 2.06 16.19 -3.09
C GLY A 133 2.06 14.71 -2.73
N ALA A 134 1.17 14.30 -1.81
CA ALA A 134 0.91 12.89 -1.53
C ALA A 134 0.37 12.18 -2.78
N PRO A 135 0.59 10.86 -2.89
CA PRO A 135 -0.08 10.04 -3.88
C PRO A 135 -1.60 10.05 -3.65
N GLN A 136 -2.37 9.58 -4.63
CA GLN A 136 -3.82 9.46 -4.49
C GLN A 136 -4.19 8.67 -3.22
N SER A 137 -5.16 9.18 -2.48
CA SER A 137 -5.67 8.51 -1.29
C SER A 137 -6.73 7.47 -1.63
N ALA A 138 -6.83 6.44 -0.81
CA ALA A 138 -7.84 5.39 -0.92
C ALA A 138 -8.36 4.97 0.46
N GLU A 139 -9.63 4.58 0.51
CA GLU A 139 -10.25 3.87 1.62
C GLU A 139 -10.66 2.47 1.18
N LEU A 140 -10.49 1.51 2.08
CA LEU A 140 -11.01 0.16 1.89
C LEU A 140 -12.41 0.02 2.49
N SER A 141 -13.39 -0.32 1.67
CA SER A 141 -14.69 -0.81 2.12
C SER A 141 -14.55 -2.26 2.56
N TYR A 142 -14.94 -2.54 3.80
CA TYR A 142 -15.04 -3.90 4.33
C TYR A 142 -16.49 -4.37 4.23
N PRO A 143 -16.75 -5.66 3.92
CA PRO A 143 -18.10 -6.20 3.91
C PRO A 143 -18.82 -5.98 5.26
N ALA A 144 -20.11 -5.63 5.20
CA ALA A 144 -20.92 -5.25 6.37
C ALA A 144 -21.11 -6.37 7.42
N SER A 145 -20.83 -7.62 7.08
CA SER A 145 -20.98 -8.78 7.97
C SER A 145 -19.96 -8.85 9.13
N GLN A 146 -19.04 -7.89 9.22
CA GLN A 146 -17.96 -7.89 10.21
C GLN A 146 -18.08 -6.66 11.13
N GLY A 147 -18.49 -6.92 12.38
CA GLY A 147 -18.86 -5.94 13.43
C GLY A 147 -17.73 -5.08 13.96
N ASN A 148 -16.98 -4.43 13.09
CA ASN A 148 -15.92 -3.53 13.50
C ASN A 148 -15.87 -2.37 12.50
N ALA A 149 -16.66 -1.32 12.80
CA ALA A 149 -16.72 -0.04 12.09
C ALA A 149 -15.48 0.82 12.37
N GLY A 150 -14.30 0.20 12.42
CA GLY A 150 -13.04 0.88 12.63
C GLY A 150 -12.88 1.93 11.54
N ARG A 151 -12.83 3.21 11.95
CA ARG A 151 -12.70 4.41 11.10
C ARG A 151 -11.86 4.11 9.86
N GLY A 152 -12.42 4.46 8.70
CA GLY A 152 -11.86 4.24 7.37
C GLY A 152 -10.36 4.36 7.39
N ARG A 153 -9.68 3.26 7.06
CA ARG A 153 -8.23 3.27 7.04
C ARG A 153 -7.78 4.04 5.81
N LEU A 154 -7.09 5.16 6.00
CA LEU A 154 -6.57 5.92 4.87
C LEU A 154 -5.35 5.17 4.34
N TYR A 155 -5.35 4.91 3.05
CA TYR A 155 -4.23 4.36 2.29
C TYR A 155 -3.79 5.40 1.28
N LEU A 156 -2.52 5.36 0.89
CA LEU A 156 -2.06 6.02 -0.31
C LEU A 156 -1.75 4.94 -1.35
N VAL A 157 -2.13 5.23 -2.59
CA VAL A 157 -1.90 4.36 -3.74
C VAL A 157 -0.41 4.34 -4.05
N LEU A 158 0.16 3.15 -4.15
CA LEU A 158 1.52 2.93 -4.64
C LEU A 158 1.54 2.78 -6.15
N ALA A 159 0.61 1.98 -6.68
CA ALA A 159 0.44 1.78 -8.12
C ALA A 159 -0.92 1.15 -8.43
N ARG A 160 -1.43 1.43 -9.63
CA ARG A 160 -2.49 0.67 -10.29
C ARG A 160 -1.87 -0.56 -10.96
N LEU A 161 -2.23 -1.74 -10.50
CA LEU A 161 -1.65 -3.02 -10.95
C LEU A 161 -2.25 -3.55 -12.26
N SER A 162 -3.27 -2.87 -12.79
CA SER A 162 -3.80 -3.12 -14.13
C SER A 162 -3.01 -2.39 -15.24
N ASP A 163 -2.10 -1.50 -14.87
CA ASP A 163 -1.27 -0.76 -15.81
C ASP A 163 -0.04 -1.58 -16.28
N PRO A 164 0.61 -1.19 -17.39
CA PRO A 164 1.86 -1.81 -17.82
C PRO A 164 2.98 -1.72 -16.76
N ALA A 165 3.91 -2.67 -16.79
CA ALA A 165 4.98 -2.79 -15.79
C ALA A 165 5.82 -1.52 -15.61
N GLU A 166 6.11 -0.80 -16.69
CA GLU A 166 6.84 0.47 -16.65
C GLU A 166 6.07 1.56 -15.87
N ALA A 167 4.75 1.65 -16.10
CA ALA A 167 3.88 2.58 -15.39
C ALA A 167 3.79 2.22 -13.90
N ILE A 168 3.72 0.93 -13.56
CA ILE A 168 3.75 0.46 -12.16
C ILE A 168 5.04 0.92 -11.46
N GLY A 169 6.20 0.77 -12.11
CA GLY A 169 7.48 1.22 -11.59
C GLY A 169 7.54 2.73 -11.36
N GLN A 170 7.08 3.51 -12.34
CA GLN A 170 6.98 4.97 -12.24
C GLN A 170 6.07 5.41 -11.09
N GLN A 171 4.86 4.86 -11.02
CA GLN A 171 3.89 5.19 -9.98
C GLN A 171 4.45 4.86 -8.60
N CYS A 172 5.09 3.72 -8.41
CA CYS A 172 5.70 3.36 -7.13
C CYS A 172 6.81 4.34 -6.73
N PHE A 173 7.65 4.75 -7.69
CA PHE A 173 8.74 5.70 -7.43
C PHE A 173 8.21 7.08 -7.01
N GLU A 174 7.23 7.60 -7.75
CA GLU A 174 6.56 8.86 -7.44
C GLU A 174 5.84 8.79 -6.10
N ALA A 175 5.16 7.67 -5.85
CA ALA A 175 4.42 7.47 -4.63
C ALA A 175 5.36 7.52 -3.42
N LEU A 176 6.45 6.76 -3.46
CA LEU A 176 7.48 6.73 -2.41
C LEU A 176 8.07 8.12 -2.15
N SER A 177 8.34 8.88 -3.21
CA SER A 177 8.82 10.25 -3.09
C SER A 177 7.77 11.17 -2.43
N GLY A 178 6.49 11.00 -2.77
CA GLY A 178 5.36 11.67 -2.12
C GLY A 178 5.24 11.35 -0.63
N PHE A 179 5.34 10.06 -0.26
CA PHE A 179 5.35 9.62 1.13
C PHE A 179 6.40 10.35 1.97
N HIS A 180 7.61 10.52 1.44
CA HIS A 180 8.67 11.23 2.16
C HIS A 180 8.45 12.72 2.27
N ARG A 181 7.91 13.38 1.24
CA ARG A 181 7.54 14.80 1.31
C ARG A 181 6.52 15.04 2.40
N VAL A 182 5.47 14.21 2.45
CA VAL A 182 4.43 14.31 3.48
C VAL A 182 5.02 14.01 4.86
N ALA A 183 5.84 12.97 5.00
CA ALA A 183 6.46 12.63 6.27
C ALA A 183 7.46 13.69 6.77
N ALA A 184 8.14 14.41 5.86
CA ALA A 184 9.01 15.52 6.20
C ALA A 184 8.19 16.73 6.66
N ALA A 185 7.21 17.16 5.87
CA ALA A 185 6.38 18.32 6.19
C ALA A 185 5.60 18.15 7.51
N ALA A 186 5.06 16.95 7.74
CA ALA A 186 4.36 16.66 8.97
C ALA A 186 5.27 16.72 10.22
N ARG A 187 6.59 16.49 10.08
CA ARG A 187 7.57 16.69 11.16
C ARG A 187 7.95 18.16 11.37
N GLU A 188 7.88 18.98 10.33
CA GLU A 188 8.13 20.42 10.39
C GLU A 188 6.93 21.16 11.03
N GLU A 189 5.71 20.68 10.79
CA GLU A 189 4.47 21.16 11.44
C GLU A 189 4.28 20.66 12.89
N VAL A 190 5.33 20.24 13.59
CA VAL A 190 5.22 19.90 15.01
C VAL A 190 4.94 21.17 15.81
N TRP A 191 3.65 21.36 16.11
CA TRP A 191 3.10 22.08 17.26
C TRP A 191 3.35 21.26 18.54
#